data_AF-A0A7W6SND9-F1
#
_entry.id   AF-A0A7W6SND9-F1
#
_cell.length_a   1.000
_cell.length_b   1.000
_cell.length_c   1.000
_cell.angle_alpha   90.00
_cell.angle_beta   90.00
_cell.angle_gamma   90.00
#
_symmetry.space_group_name_H-M   'P 1'
#
loop_
_entity.id
_entity.type
_entity.pdbx_description
1 polymer ?
#
loop_
_entity_poly.entity_id
_entity_poly.type
_entity_poly.pdbx_seq_one_letter_code
_entity_poly.pdbx_strand_id
1 'polypeptide(L)' 'MRRTILTLASFAALIAVASPAAQAHPANDRYCLQGRIWGYPGNCQFATYQQCQASASGTSAYCGINPRYAFSQQRYY' A
#
# COMPACT_ATOMS: atom_id res chain seq x y z
N MET A 1 20.80 8.49 47.09
CA MET A 1 21.15 7.80 45.83
C MET A 1 20.69 6.35 45.93
N ARG A 2 19.54 6.03 45.32
CA ARG A 2 18.92 4.70 45.12
C ARG A 2 17.62 5.02 44.37
N ARG A 3 17.23 4.44 43.25
CA ARG A 3 17.77 3.39 42.39
C ARG A 3 16.92 3.51 41.11
N THR A 4 17.60 3.46 39.96
CA THR A 4 17.10 2.87 38.71
C THR A 4 15.80 3.39 38.10
N ILE A 5 15.98 4.23 37.09
CA ILE A 5 15.15 4.39 35.89
C ILE A 5 14.69 3.00 35.41
N LEU A 6 13.38 2.78 35.26
CA LEU A 6 12.82 1.78 34.37
C LEU A 6 11.54 2.34 33.74
N THR A 7 11.75 2.87 32.54
CA THR A 7 10.77 3.28 31.54
C THR A 7 9.82 2.14 31.17
N LEU A 8 8.52 2.40 31.18
CA LEU A 8 7.55 1.66 30.37
C LEU A 8 6.70 2.70 29.63
N ALA A 9 7.24 3.17 28.51
CA ALA A 9 6.45 3.89 27.51
C ALA A 9 5.51 2.86 26.87
N SER A 10 4.25 2.86 27.31
CA SER A 10 3.20 2.06 26.70
C SER A 10 2.93 2.60 25.29
N PHE A 11 3.43 1.93 24.26
CA PHE A 11 3.07 2.21 22.87
C PHE A 11 1.60 1.87 22.66
N ALA A 12 0.73 2.89 22.64
CA ALA A 12 -0.65 2.73 22.22
C ALA A 12 -0.68 2.50 20.70
N ALA A 13 -0.80 1.24 20.27
CA ALA A 13 -1.02 0.88 18.88
C ALA A 13 -2.49 1.16 18.51
N LEU A 14 -2.77 2.38 18.03
CA LEU A 14 -4.03 2.67 17.35
C LEU A 14 -3.96 2.08 15.94
N ILE A 15 -4.59 0.92 15.73
CA ILE A 15 -4.80 0.40 14.37
C ILE A 15 -5.99 1.16 13.79
N ALA A 16 -5.71 2.31 13.17
CA ALA A 16 -6.65 2.91 12.24
C ALA A 16 -6.68 2.04 10.99
N VAL A 17 -7.67 1.16 10.87
CA VAL A 17 -8.04 0.56 9.58
C VAL A 17 -8.74 1.65 8.77
N ALA A 18 -7.96 2.65 8.36
CA ALA A 18 -8.34 3.46 7.23
C ALA A 18 -8.27 2.52 6.04
N SER A 19 -9.43 2.11 5.52
CA SER A 19 -9.49 1.69 4.13
C SER A 19 -9.47 2.99 3.33
N PRO A 20 -8.34 3.43 2.75
CA PRO A 20 -8.46 4.38 1.68
C PRO A 20 -9.18 3.60 0.58
N ALA A 21 -10.44 3.92 0.32
CA ALA A 21 -10.90 3.89 -1.05
C ALA A 21 -9.79 4.60 -1.83
N ALA A 22 -9.02 3.82 -2.61
CA ALA A 22 -7.77 4.26 -3.20
C ALA A 22 -8.05 5.55 -3.95
N GLN A 23 -7.74 6.68 -3.31
CA GLN A 23 -7.80 7.98 -3.91
C GLN A 23 -6.66 7.92 -4.90
N ALA A 24 -7.04 7.60 -6.13
CA ALA A 24 -6.21 7.56 -7.30
C ALA A 24 -5.51 8.92 -7.40
N HIS A 25 -4.33 9.02 -6.80
CA HIS A 25 -3.50 10.20 -6.93
C HIS A 25 -2.90 10.04 -8.32
N PRO A 26 -3.15 10.93 -9.28
CA PRO A 26 -2.80 10.69 -10.68
C PRO A 26 -1.31 10.36 -10.91
N ALA A 27 -0.43 10.72 -9.96
CA ALA A 27 0.99 10.36 -9.97
C ALA A 27 1.32 8.94 -9.47
N ASN A 28 0.47 8.35 -8.63
CA ASN A 28 0.76 7.14 -7.84
C ASN A 28 -0.05 5.92 -8.28
N ASP A 29 -0.70 5.94 -9.45
CA ASP A 29 -1.64 4.86 -9.80
C ASP A 29 -1.06 3.85 -10.80
N ARG A 30 0.26 3.71 -10.91
CA ARG A 30 0.87 2.82 -11.93
C ARG A 30 0.76 1.35 -11.57
N TYR A 31 0.87 1.03 -10.29
CA TYR A 31 0.88 -0.34 -9.78
C TYR A 31 -0.21 -0.56 -8.74
N CYS A 32 -0.79 -1.75 -8.78
CA CYS A 32 -1.85 -2.17 -7.89
C CYS A 32 -1.44 -3.39 -7.07
N LEU A 33 -1.71 -3.32 -5.77
CA LEU A 33 -1.64 -4.46 -4.87
C LEU A 33 -2.89 -5.32 -5.04
N GLN A 34 -2.70 -6.52 -5.55
CA GLN A 34 -3.73 -7.47 -5.97
C GLN A 34 -3.67 -8.74 -5.12
N GLY A 35 -4.79 -9.42 -4.97
CA GLY A 35 -4.86 -10.64 -4.19
C GLY A 35 -6.27 -10.90 -3.70
N ARG A 36 -6.49 -11.99 -2.98
CA ARG A 36 -7.85 -12.41 -2.56
C ARG A 36 -8.59 -11.35 -1.74
N ILE A 37 -7.87 -10.56 -0.95
CA ILE A 37 -8.44 -9.48 -0.11
C ILE A 37 -8.72 -8.23 -0.93
N TRP A 38 -7.86 -7.92 -1.91
CA TRP A 38 -7.91 -6.67 -2.67
C TRP A 38 -8.77 -6.75 -3.94
N GLY A 39 -8.98 -7.95 -4.48
CA GLY A 39 -9.68 -8.17 -5.74
C GLY A 39 -8.91 -7.62 -6.95
N TYR A 40 -9.64 -7.38 -8.04
CA TYR A 40 -9.14 -6.75 -9.26
C TYR A 40 -9.85 -5.40 -9.49
N PRO A 41 -9.13 -4.30 -9.81
CA PRO A 41 -7.69 -4.23 -10.05
C PRO A 41 -6.84 -4.16 -8.76
N GLY A 42 -7.45 -4.12 -7.57
CA GLY A 42 -6.76 -4.06 -6.29
C GLY A 42 -6.53 -2.63 -5.78
N ASN A 43 -5.57 -2.45 -4.86
CA ASN A 43 -5.17 -1.14 -4.35
C ASN A 43 -4.10 -0.51 -5.23
N CYS A 44 -4.49 0.47 -6.05
CA CYS A 44 -3.64 1.14 -7.04
C CYS A 44 -3.05 2.47 -6.53
N GLN A 45 -2.40 2.48 -5.36
CA GLN A 45 -1.79 3.70 -4.79
C GLN A 45 -0.26 3.73 -4.93
N PHE A 46 0.32 2.83 -5.72
CA PHE A 46 1.77 2.69 -5.85
C PHE A 46 2.31 3.25 -7.17
N ALA A 47 3.22 4.23 -7.07
CA ALA A 47 3.89 4.82 -8.23
C ALA A 47 4.95 3.89 -8.85
N THR A 48 5.55 3.02 -8.01
CA THR A 48 6.62 2.08 -8.39
C THR A 48 6.28 0.65 -7.96
N TYR A 49 6.81 -0.32 -8.69
CA TYR A 49 6.62 -1.74 -8.37
C TYR A 49 7.20 -2.08 -6.99
N GLN A 50 8.35 -1.49 -6.65
CA GLN A 50 9.05 -1.71 -5.38
C GLN A 50 8.23 -1.23 -4.18
N GLN A 51 7.55 -0.09 -4.28
CA GLN A 51 6.63 0.37 -3.23
C GLN A 51 5.48 -0.62 -3.04
N CYS A 52 4.88 -1.08 -4.14
CA CYS A 52 3.83 -2.09 -4.07
C CYS A 52 4.36 -3.39 -3.43
N GLN A 53 5.54 -3.86 -3.83
CA GLN A 53 6.12 -5.10 -3.33
C GLN A 53 6.45 -5.02 -1.84
N ALA A 54 6.92 -3.86 -1.37
CA ALA A 54 7.11 -3.61 0.05
C ALA A 54 5.80 -3.76 0.84
N SER A 55 4.68 -3.27 0.29
CA SER A 55 3.35 -3.47 0.89
C SER A 55 2.79 -4.88 0.73
N ALA A 56 3.17 -5.61 -0.33
CA ALA A 56 2.81 -7.01 -0.53
C ALA A 56 3.55 -7.96 0.42
N SER A 57 4.75 -7.55 0.85
CA SER A 57 5.64 -8.38 1.67
C SER A 57 4.95 -8.81 2.97
N GLY A 58 5.00 -10.12 3.27
CA GLY A 58 4.33 -10.69 4.44
C GLY A 58 2.82 -10.90 4.27
N THR A 59 2.27 -10.66 3.09
CA THR A 59 0.85 -10.91 2.75
C THR A 59 0.72 -11.96 1.64
N SER A 60 -0.51 -12.36 1.31
CA SER A 60 -0.82 -13.18 0.13
C SER A 60 -1.11 -12.34 -1.13
N ALA A 61 -0.84 -11.04 -1.08
CA ALA A 61 -1.00 -10.14 -2.20
C ALA A 61 0.24 -10.14 -3.11
N TYR A 62 0.06 -9.71 -4.34
CA TYR A 62 1.09 -9.52 -5.36
C TYR A 62 0.87 -8.17 -6.06
N CYS A 63 1.82 -7.76 -6.89
CA CYS A 63 1.78 -6.47 -7.56
C CYS A 63 1.54 -6.64 -9.05
N GLY A 64 0.54 -5.91 -9.58
CA GLY A 64 0.21 -5.87 -11.00
C GLY A 64 0.21 -4.45 -11.55
N ILE A 65 0.33 -4.28 -12.87
CA ILE A 65 0.18 -2.97 -13.50
C ILE A 65 -1.30 -2.54 -13.44
N ASN A 66 -1.55 -1.26 -13.18
CA ASN A 66 -2.90 -0.73 -13.23
C ASN A 66 -3.42 -0.77 -14.68
N PRO A 67 -4.52 -1.49 -14.97
CA PRO A 67 -5.08 -1.53 -16.31
C PRO A 67 -5.45 -0.14 -16.82
N ARG A 68 -5.93 0.76 -15.95
CA ARG A 68 -6.27 2.14 -16.35
C ARG A 68 -5.06 2.89 -16.86
N TYR A 69 -3.91 2.70 -16.21
CA TYR A 69 -2.64 3.27 -16.64
C TYR A 69 -2.18 2.66 -17.97
N ALA A 70 -2.20 1.33 -18.09
CA ALA A 70 -1.81 0.63 -19.31
C ALA A 70 -2.66 1.04 -20.54
N PHE A 71 -3.99 1.12 -20.39
CA PHE A 71 -4.89 1.55 -21.45
C PHE A 71 -4.78 3.05 -21.77
N SER A 72 -4.47 3.91 -20.78
CA SER A 72 -4.17 5.31 -21.07
C SER A 72 -2.92 5.46 -21.93
N GLN A 73 -1.86 4.70 -21.64
CA GLN A 73 -0.62 4.74 -22.42
C GLN A 73 -0.84 4.30 -23.88
N GLN A 74 -1.72 3.32 -24.12
CA GLN A 74 -2.10 2.90 -25.47
C GLN A 74 -2.82 3.99 -26.28
N ARG A 75 -3.58 4.88 -25.64
CA ARG A 75 -4.25 5.99 -26.33
C ARG A 75 -3.32 7.15 -26.69
N TYR A 76 -2.17 7.25 -26.00
CA TYR A 76 -1.18 8.27 -26.28
C TYR A 76 -0.16 7.85 -27.34
N TYR A 77 -0.19 6.60 -27.78
CA TYR A 77 0.65 6.06 -28.85
C TYR A 77 -0.16 6.02 -30.15
#